data_AF-A0A7J8DJK8-F1
#
_entry.id   AF-A0A7J8DJK8-F1
#
_cell.length_a   1.000
_cell.length_b   1.000
_cell.length_c   1.000
_cell.angle_alpha   90.00
_cell.angle_beta   90.00
_cell.angle_gamma   90.00
#
_symmetry.space_group_name_H-M   'P 1'
#
loop_
_entity.id
_entity.type
_entity.pdbx_description
1 polymer ?
#
loop_
_entity_poly.entity_id
_entity_poly.type
_entity_poly.pdbx_seq_one_letter_code
_entity_poly.pdbx_strand_id
1 'polypeptide(L)'
;MAGAQPGVHALQLKPVCVSDSLKKGTKFVKWDDDSAIVTPIILRSDPQGFFFYWTDQNKETELLDLSLVKDARCGKHARAPKDPKLRELLDVGNIGRLEHRMITVVYGADLVNISYLNLVAFQEEVAKEWTNEVFSLATNLLAQNMSRDAFLEKAYTKLKLQVTPEGRIPLKNIYRLFSADRKRVETALEACSLPSSRNDSIPQDDFTPEVYRVFLNNLCPRPEIDNIFSEFGAKSKPYLTVDQMMDFINLKQRDPRLNEILYPPLKQEQVQVLIEKYEPNNSLAKKGQISVDGFMRYLSGEENGVVSPEKLDLNEDMSQPLSHYFINSSHNTYLTAGQLAGNSSVEMYRQVLLSGCRCVELDCWKGRTAEEEPVITHGFTMTTEISFKEVIEAIAECAFKTSPFPILLSFENHVDSPKQQAKMAEYCRLIFGDALLMEPLEKYPLDSGVPLPSPMDLMYKILVKNKKKSHKSSEGSNKKKLSEQASNTYSDSSSVFEPSSPGAGEADTESDDDDDDDDCKKSSMDEVGV
;
A
#
# COMPACT_ATOMS: atom_id res chain seq x y z
N MET A 1 -10.19 7.76 41.52
CA MET A 1 -11.14 7.07 40.61
C MET A 1 -11.13 7.83 39.30
N ALA A 2 -10.06 7.67 38.51
CA ALA A 2 -10.00 8.21 37.15
C ALA A 2 -10.89 7.32 36.27
N GLY A 3 -11.75 7.94 35.47
CA GLY A 3 -12.74 7.24 34.64
C GLY A 3 -12.05 6.27 33.68
N ALA A 4 -12.19 4.98 33.96
CA ALA A 4 -11.94 3.96 32.95
C ALA A 4 -13.00 4.14 31.86
N GLN A 5 -12.57 4.55 30.67
CA GLN A 5 -13.41 4.48 29.49
C GLN A 5 -13.75 2.99 29.22
N PRO A 6 -14.95 2.68 28.67
CA PRO A 6 -15.37 1.31 28.43
C PRO A 6 -14.31 0.58 27.58
N GLY A 7 -13.82 -0.57 28.07
CA GLY A 7 -12.59 -1.22 27.62
C GLY A 7 -12.60 -1.90 26.24
N VAL A 8 -13.50 -1.51 25.33
CA VAL A 8 -13.51 -2.01 23.95
C VAL A 8 -13.63 -0.83 22.99
N HIS A 9 -12.59 -0.64 22.17
CA HIS A 9 -12.59 0.35 21.10
C HIS A 9 -13.75 0.06 20.13
N ALA A 10 -14.66 1.02 19.97
CA ALA A 10 -15.74 0.90 19.00
C ALA A 10 -15.18 1.16 17.61
N LEU A 11 -15.24 0.14 16.74
CA LEU A 11 -14.76 0.21 15.36
C LEU A 11 -15.34 1.44 14.62
N GLN A 12 -14.46 2.32 14.14
CA GLN A 12 -14.80 3.49 13.33
C GLN A 12 -14.60 3.25 11.84
N LEU A 13 -13.83 2.22 11.46
CA LEU A 13 -13.62 1.85 10.07
C LEU A 13 -14.95 1.47 9.40
N LYS A 14 -15.12 1.94 8.16
CA LYS A 14 -16.32 1.70 7.36
C LYS A 14 -15.99 0.81 6.18
N PRO A 15 -16.89 -0.13 5.82
CA PRO A 15 -16.77 -0.87 4.57
C PRO A 15 -16.68 0.07 3.37
N VAL A 16 -16.10 -0.44 2.28
CA VAL A 16 -16.07 0.27 1.00
C VAL A 16 -17.49 0.59 0.54
N CYS A 17 -17.69 1.83 0.11
CA CYS A 17 -18.93 2.26 -0.51
C CYS A 17 -18.61 3.04 -1.78
N VAL A 18 -18.89 2.44 -2.94
CA VAL A 18 -18.67 3.07 -4.25
C VAL A 18 -19.91 3.89 -4.62
N SER A 19 -19.69 5.17 -4.92
CA SER A 19 -20.76 6.08 -5.31
C SER A 19 -21.43 5.65 -6.63
N ASP A 20 -22.69 6.03 -6.81
CA ASP A 20 -23.42 5.77 -8.06
C ASP A 20 -22.78 6.46 -9.27
N SER A 21 -22.09 7.58 -9.03
CA SER A 21 -21.33 8.33 -10.03
C SER A 21 -20.19 7.46 -10.61
N LEU A 22 -19.37 6.88 -9.74
CA LEU A 22 -18.27 5.99 -10.13
C LEU A 22 -18.75 4.70 -10.80
N LYS A 23 -19.85 4.10 -10.32
CA LYS A 23 -20.43 2.87 -10.91
C LYS A 23 -20.99 3.10 -12.31
N LYS A 24 -21.74 4.20 -12.53
CA LYS A 24 -22.30 4.55 -13.85
C LYS A 24 -21.19 4.92 -14.84
N GLY A 25 -20.16 5.58 -14.31
CA GLY A 25 -18.97 5.99 -15.04
C GLY A 25 -19.00 7.44 -15.46
N THR A 26 -17.81 8.03 -15.51
CA THR A 26 -17.60 9.43 -15.86
C THR A 26 -16.68 9.52 -17.07
N LYS A 27 -16.96 10.48 -17.96
CA LYS A 27 -16.14 10.71 -19.14
C LYS A 27 -14.89 11.49 -18.77
N PHE A 28 -13.74 11.03 -19.24
CA PHE A 28 -12.45 11.69 -19.09
C PHE A 28 -11.70 11.70 -20.42
N VAL A 29 -10.70 12.56 -20.50
CA VAL A 29 -9.66 12.47 -21.53
C VAL A 29 -8.39 11.92 -20.87
N LYS A 30 -7.98 10.71 -21.25
CA LYS A 30 -6.71 10.10 -20.84
C LYS A 30 -5.59 10.61 -21.73
N TRP A 31 -4.42 10.86 -21.14
CA TRP A 31 -3.22 11.27 -21.86
C TRP A 31 -1.95 10.74 -21.18
N ASP A 32 -0.88 10.62 -21.95
CA ASP A 32 0.43 10.14 -21.49
C ASP A 32 1.52 11.06 -22.06
N ASP A 33 2.58 11.36 -21.30
CA ASP A 33 3.65 12.28 -21.75
C ASP A 33 4.41 11.73 -22.98
N ASP A 34 4.49 10.41 -23.12
CA ASP A 34 5.25 9.75 -24.19
C ASP A 34 4.44 9.61 -25.50
N SER A 35 3.13 9.84 -25.43
CA SER A 35 2.25 9.78 -26.59
C SER A 35 1.61 11.14 -26.81
N ALA A 36 1.80 11.75 -27.97
CA ALA A 36 1.05 12.96 -28.37
C ALA A 36 -0.43 12.66 -28.69
N ILE A 37 -1.00 11.66 -28.01
CA ILE A 37 -2.34 11.11 -28.22
C ILE A 37 -3.16 11.36 -26.97
N VAL A 38 -4.36 11.89 -27.17
CA VAL A 38 -5.39 12.01 -26.15
C VAL A 38 -6.52 11.04 -26.46
N THR A 39 -6.99 10.29 -25.48
CA THR A 39 -8.02 9.27 -25.67
C THR A 39 -9.21 9.56 -24.75
N PRO A 40 -10.39 9.86 -25.32
CA PRO A 40 -11.63 9.92 -24.55
C PRO A 40 -11.98 8.53 -23.99
N ILE A 41 -12.19 8.45 -22.69
CA ILE A 41 -12.58 7.21 -22.00
C ILE A 41 -13.81 7.42 -21.12
N ILE A 42 -14.50 6.34 -20.79
CA ILE A 42 -15.48 6.32 -19.69
C ILE A 42 -14.90 5.47 -18.58
N LEU A 43 -14.43 6.13 -17.53
CA LEU A 43 -13.85 5.47 -16.36
C LEU A 43 -14.97 5.05 -15.41
N ARG A 44 -14.91 3.81 -14.93
CA ARG A 44 -15.88 3.20 -14.01
C ARG A 44 -15.19 2.48 -12.87
N SER A 45 -15.92 2.26 -11.79
CA SER A 45 -15.56 1.34 -10.72
C SER A 45 -16.58 0.20 -10.63
N ASP A 46 -16.13 -1.01 -10.31
CA ASP A 46 -17.04 -2.08 -9.94
C ASP A 46 -17.72 -1.77 -8.58
N PRO A 47 -18.90 -2.36 -8.30
CA PRO A 47 -19.64 -2.07 -7.07
C PRO A 47 -18.89 -2.35 -5.77
N GLN A 48 -17.95 -3.30 -5.79
CA GLN A 48 -17.13 -3.69 -4.64
C GLN A 48 -15.92 -2.78 -4.45
N GLY A 49 -15.57 -1.96 -5.45
CA GLY A 49 -14.43 -1.05 -5.40
C GLY A 49 -13.09 -1.77 -5.50
N PHE A 50 -13.00 -2.84 -6.29
CA PHE A 50 -11.75 -3.56 -6.51
C PHE A 50 -10.88 -2.96 -7.62
N PHE A 51 -11.52 -2.48 -8.68
CA PHE A 51 -10.90 -2.02 -9.91
C PHE A 51 -11.52 -0.71 -10.37
N PHE A 52 -10.69 0.11 -11.00
CA PHE A 52 -11.17 0.99 -12.04
C PHE A 52 -10.99 0.35 -13.40
N TYR A 53 -11.93 0.62 -14.30
CA TYR A 53 -11.89 0.06 -15.63
C TYR A 53 -12.45 1.03 -16.68
N TRP A 54 -11.91 0.92 -17.87
CA TRP A 54 -12.36 1.66 -19.04
C TRP A 54 -12.14 0.82 -20.28
N THR A 55 -12.92 1.10 -21.31
CA THR A 55 -12.77 0.46 -22.62
C THR A 55 -11.97 1.40 -23.52
N ASP A 56 -10.89 0.89 -24.10
CA ASP A 56 -10.02 1.63 -25.01
C ASP A 56 -10.63 1.74 -26.43
N GLN A 57 -9.88 2.35 -27.35
CA GLN A 57 -10.32 2.51 -28.74
C GLN A 57 -10.43 1.17 -29.50
N ASN A 58 -9.72 0.13 -29.05
CA ASN A 58 -9.72 -1.21 -29.63
C ASN A 58 -10.87 -2.08 -29.08
N LYS A 59 -11.74 -1.52 -28.24
CA LYS A 59 -12.78 -2.24 -27.50
C LYS A 59 -12.23 -3.25 -26.49
N GLU A 60 -10.98 -3.11 -26.08
CA GLU A 60 -10.40 -3.89 -24.99
C GLU A 60 -10.62 -3.16 -23.66
N THR A 61 -10.88 -3.92 -22.60
CA THR A 61 -11.07 -3.35 -21.26
C THR A 61 -9.75 -3.34 -20.51
N GLU A 62 -9.27 -2.15 -20.18
CA GLU A 62 -8.15 -1.94 -19.29
C GLU A 62 -8.63 -1.87 -17.84
N LEU A 63 -7.81 -2.40 -16.93
CA LEU A 63 -8.09 -2.44 -15.50
C LEU A 63 -6.95 -1.81 -14.71
N LEU A 64 -7.30 -0.97 -13.74
CA LEU A 64 -6.42 -0.52 -12.68
C LEU A 64 -6.87 -1.15 -11.37
N ASP A 65 -6.01 -1.96 -10.76
CA ASP A 65 -6.26 -2.53 -9.44
C ASP A 65 -6.10 -1.45 -8.36
N LEU A 66 -7.19 -1.20 -7.61
CA LEU A 66 -7.22 -0.16 -6.59
C LEU A 66 -6.28 -0.45 -5.42
N SER A 67 -5.90 -1.71 -5.16
CA SER A 67 -4.91 -2.01 -4.13
C SER A 67 -3.48 -1.60 -4.52
N LEU A 68 -3.25 -1.26 -5.79
CA LEU A 68 -1.95 -0.73 -6.27
C LEU A 68 -1.91 0.79 -6.26
N VAL A 69 -3.06 1.46 -6.10
CA VAL A 69 -3.12 2.93 -6.06
C VAL A 69 -2.46 3.42 -4.77
N LYS A 70 -1.53 4.36 -4.91
CA LYS A 70 -0.78 4.98 -3.81
C LYS A 70 -1.27 6.40 -3.53
N ASP A 71 -1.70 7.10 -4.58
CA ASP A 71 -2.10 8.50 -4.48
C ASP A 71 -3.10 8.90 -5.57
N ALA A 72 -3.86 9.95 -5.28
CA ALA A 72 -4.66 10.65 -6.27
C ALA A 72 -4.49 12.16 -6.05
N ARG A 73 -4.28 12.89 -7.14
CA ARG A 73 -3.99 14.32 -7.15
C ARG A 73 -4.90 15.03 -8.14
N CYS A 74 -5.34 16.24 -7.80
CA CYS A 74 -6.04 17.14 -8.73
C CYS A 74 -5.50 18.57 -8.64
N GLY A 75 -5.89 19.40 -9.60
CA GLY A 75 -5.53 20.81 -9.60
C GLY A 75 -4.03 20.99 -9.81
N LYS A 76 -3.44 21.94 -9.07
CA LYS A 76 -1.99 22.25 -9.10
C LYS A 76 -1.07 21.07 -8.73
N HIS A 77 -1.60 20.03 -8.10
CA HIS A 77 -0.85 18.84 -7.70
C HIS A 77 -0.90 17.72 -8.74
N ALA A 78 -1.83 17.81 -9.70
CA ALA A 78 -1.84 16.90 -10.83
C ALA A 78 -0.63 17.18 -11.74
N ARG A 79 -0.14 16.13 -12.39
CA ARG A 79 0.95 16.24 -13.35
C ARG A 79 0.48 17.05 -14.56
N ALA A 80 1.22 18.09 -14.94
CA ALA A 80 0.93 18.87 -16.14
C ALA A 80 1.60 18.25 -17.39
N PRO A 81 0.99 18.33 -18.58
CA PRO A 81 1.60 17.86 -19.82
C PRO A 81 2.85 18.71 -20.13
N LYS A 82 3.96 18.04 -20.42
CA LYS A 82 5.22 18.72 -20.76
C LYS A 82 5.24 19.25 -22.19
N ASP A 83 4.62 18.54 -23.13
CA ASP A 83 4.54 18.94 -24.53
C ASP A 83 3.48 20.04 -24.73
N PRO A 84 3.85 21.22 -25.26
CA PRO A 84 2.90 22.29 -25.59
C PRO A 84 1.76 21.84 -26.52
N LYS A 85 2.03 20.95 -27.49
CA LYS A 85 0.99 20.44 -28.40
C LYS A 85 -0.05 19.61 -27.67
N LEU A 86 0.40 18.79 -26.72
CA LEU A 86 -0.48 17.99 -25.89
C LEU A 86 -1.33 18.87 -24.98
N ARG A 87 -0.74 19.94 -24.43
CA ARG A 87 -1.49 20.95 -23.65
C ARG A 87 -2.58 21.60 -24.48
N GLU A 88 -2.30 21.99 -25.72
CA GLU A 88 -3.30 22.57 -26.63
C GLU A 88 -4.44 21.58 -26.92
N LEU A 89 -4.13 20.30 -27.15
CA LEU A 89 -5.13 19.25 -27.37
C LEU A 89 -6.04 19.01 -26.15
N LEU A 90 -5.49 19.14 -24.93
CA LEU A 90 -6.25 18.97 -23.69
C LEU A 90 -7.10 20.20 -23.33
N ASP A 91 -6.71 21.38 -23.81
CA ASP A 91 -7.41 22.64 -23.55
C ASP A 91 -8.50 22.98 -24.58
N VAL A 92 -8.79 22.05 -25.49
CA VAL A 92 -9.81 22.23 -26.54
C VAL A 92 -11.18 22.51 -25.91
N GLY A 93 -11.76 23.65 -26.28
CA GLY A 93 -13.08 24.10 -25.83
C GLY A 93 -13.06 25.22 -24.77
N ASN A 94 -11.89 25.62 -24.27
CA ASN A 94 -11.71 26.74 -23.33
C ASN A 94 -12.64 26.65 -22.09
N ILE A 95 -12.83 25.43 -21.60
CA ILE A 95 -13.74 25.11 -20.49
C ILE A 95 -12.98 25.35 -19.18
N GLY A 96 -12.90 26.61 -18.76
CA GLY A 96 -12.20 27.00 -17.53
C GLY A 96 -10.69 26.70 -17.55
N ARG A 97 -10.03 26.76 -16.39
CA ARG A 97 -8.60 26.47 -16.28
C ARG A 97 -8.35 24.97 -16.38
N LEU A 98 -7.58 24.53 -17.39
CA LEU A 98 -7.21 23.12 -17.59
C LEU A 98 -6.69 22.47 -16.31
N GLU A 99 -5.75 23.13 -15.62
CA GLU A 99 -5.10 22.64 -14.39
C GLU A 99 -6.09 22.17 -13.33
N HIS A 100 -7.22 22.87 -13.17
CA HIS A 100 -8.23 22.54 -12.17
C HIS A 100 -9.04 21.28 -12.50
N ARG A 101 -9.04 20.88 -13.77
CA ARG A 101 -9.75 19.68 -14.27
C ARG A 101 -8.83 18.46 -14.36
N MET A 102 -7.55 18.61 -14.09
CA MET A 102 -6.58 17.53 -14.19
C MET A 102 -6.65 16.61 -12.98
N ILE A 103 -6.50 15.31 -13.23
CA ILE A 103 -6.36 14.27 -12.22
C ILE A 103 -5.13 13.43 -12.57
N THR A 104 -4.33 13.10 -11.57
CA THR A 104 -3.25 12.12 -11.68
C THR A 104 -3.48 11.05 -10.62
N VAL A 105 -3.70 9.81 -11.06
CA VAL A 105 -3.71 8.63 -10.17
C VAL A 105 -2.32 7.99 -10.23
N VAL A 106 -1.67 7.87 -9.07
CA VAL A 106 -0.35 7.25 -8.92
C VAL A 106 -0.56 5.83 -8.41
N TYR A 107 0.02 4.86 -9.10
CA TYR A 107 -0.12 3.44 -8.74
C TYR A 107 1.17 2.67 -8.97
N GLY A 108 1.40 1.61 -8.20
CA GLY A 108 2.63 0.82 -8.28
C GLY A 108 2.64 -0.35 -7.30
N ALA A 109 3.52 -1.32 -7.56
CA ALA A 109 3.70 -2.46 -6.65
C ALA A 109 4.41 -2.02 -5.35
N ASP A 110 5.34 -1.08 -5.47
CA ASP A 110 6.14 -0.55 -4.37
C ASP A 110 6.23 0.98 -4.43
N LEU A 111 6.99 1.59 -3.51
CA LEU A 111 7.10 3.05 -3.37
C LEU A 111 7.97 3.70 -4.46
N VAL A 112 8.79 2.91 -5.17
CA VAL A 112 9.79 3.38 -6.14
C VAL A 112 9.28 3.18 -7.57
N ASN A 113 8.78 1.99 -7.87
CA ASN A 113 8.28 1.59 -9.18
C ASN A 113 6.81 1.97 -9.34
N ILE A 114 6.59 3.26 -9.59
CA ILE A 114 5.27 3.85 -9.77
C ILE A 114 4.98 4.20 -11.23
N SER A 115 3.71 4.21 -11.57
CA SER A 115 3.13 4.61 -12.85
C SER A 115 2.04 5.65 -12.62
N TYR A 116 1.67 6.36 -13.68
CA TYR A 116 0.72 7.46 -13.63
C TYR A 116 -0.41 7.21 -14.62
N LEU A 117 -1.64 7.36 -14.16
CA LEU A 117 -2.81 7.48 -15.01
C LEU A 117 -3.23 8.96 -14.98
N ASN A 118 -2.98 9.68 -16.07
CA ASN A 118 -3.32 11.10 -16.18
C ASN A 118 -4.63 11.29 -16.93
N LEU A 119 -5.53 12.05 -16.33
CA LEU A 119 -6.89 12.26 -16.81
C LEU A 119 -7.22 13.75 -16.77
N VAL A 120 -8.11 14.16 -17.66
CA VAL A 120 -8.74 15.49 -17.63
C VAL A 120 -10.25 15.32 -17.58
N ALA A 121 -10.86 15.88 -16.54
CA ALA A 121 -12.29 15.93 -16.34
C ALA A 121 -12.93 17.03 -17.22
N PHE A 122 -14.24 16.95 -17.43
CA PHE A 122 -14.99 18.04 -18.07
C PHE A 122 -15.26 19.22 -17.13
N GLN A 123 -15.35 18.95 -15.82
CA GLN A 123 -15.66 19.93 -14.77
C GLN A 123 -14.68 19.79 -13.61
N GLU A 124 -14.39 20.89 -12.92
CA GLU A 124 -13.46 20.94 -11.77
C GLU A 124 -14.01 20.14 -10.59
N GLU A 125 -15.33 20.18 -10.37
CA GLU A 125 -16.03 19.48 -9.30
C GLU A 125 -15.86 17.96 -9.45
N VAL A 126 -15.98 17.47 -10.68
CA VAL A 126 -15.76 16.06 -11.03
C VAL A 126 -14.32 15.64 -10.75
N ALA A 127 -13.35 16.51 -11.05
CA ALA A 127 -11.94 16.21 -10.76
C ALA A 127 -11.68 16.06 -9.26
N LYS A 128 -12.28 16.92 -8.44
CA LYS A 128 -12.18 16.85 -6.98
C LYS A 128 -12.90 15.64 -6.39
N GLU A 129 -14.14 15.39 -6.83
CA GLU A 129 -14.94 14.22 -6.41
C GLU A 129 -14.18 12.93 -6.67
N TRP A 130 -13.74 12.71 -7.92
CA TRP A 130 -13.01 11.51 -8.29
C TRP A 130 -11.71 11.37 -7.50
N THR A 131 -10.91 12.44 -7.38
CA THR A 131 -9.66 12.38 -6.62
C THR A 131 -9.87 11.95 -5.17
N ASN A 132 -10.89 12.47 -4.51
CA ASN A 132 -11.22 12.11 -3.14
C ASN A 132 -11.73 10.67 -3.03
N GLU A 133 -12.61 10.24 -3.94
CA GLU A 133 -13.13 8.87 -3.93
C GLU A 133 -12.06 7.84 -4.27
N VAL A 134 -11.23 8.06 -5.30
CA VAL A 134 -10.08 7.20 -5.63
C VAL A 134 -9.20 7.00 -4.41
N PHE A 135 -8.82 8.10 -3.75
CA PHE A 135 -7.95 8.04 -2.58
C PHE A 135 -8.61 7.31 -1.41
N SER A 136 -9.89 7.59 -1.14
CA SER A 136 -10.65 6.94 -0.07
C SER A 136 -10.80 5.43 -0.28
N LEU A 137 -10.99 4.99 -1.52
CA LEU A 137 -11.09 3.57 -1.86
C LEU A 137 -9.74 2.87 -1.70
N ALA A 138 -8.68 3.46 -2.23
CA ALA A 138 -7.33 2.91 -2.19
C ALA A 138 -6.75 2.80 -0.77
N THR A 139 -7.10 3.74 0.11
CA THR A 139 -6.63 3.81 1.50
C THR A 139 -7.56 3.17 2.52
N ASN A 140 -8.64 2.51 2.07
CA ASN A 140 -9.56 1.83 2.99
C ASN A 140 -8.91 0.60 3.63
N LEU A 141 -8.73 0.64 4.96
CA LEU A 141 -8.05 -0.43 5.70
C LEU A 141 -8.78 -1.77 5.67
N LEU A 142 -10.12 -1.78 5.61
CA LEU A 142 -10.88 -3.03 5.51
C LEU A 142 -10.74 -3.66 4.13
N ALA A 143 -10.68 -2.86 3.07
CA ALA A 143 -10.41 -3.34 1.71
C ALA A 143 -9.00 -3.94 1.58
N GLN A 144 -8.01 -3.33 2.23
CA GLN A 144 -6.64 -3.82 2.24
C GLN A 144 -6.48 -5.12 3.06
N ASN A 145 -7.37 -5.36 4.02
CA ASN A 145 -7.37 -6.52 4.91
C ASN A 145 -8.61 -7.41 4.71
N MET A 146 -9.08 -7.51 3.46
CA MET A 146 -10.31 -8.21 3.14
C MET A 146 -10.21 -9.73 3.34
N SER A 147 -11.36 -10.38 3.49
CA SER A 147 -11.46 -11.82 3.70
C SER A 147 -10.96 -12.62 2.49
N ARG A 148 -10.72 -13.93 2.70
CA ARG A 148 -10.35 -14.82 1.60
C ARG A 148 -11.43 -14.86 0.52
N ASP A 149 -12.70 -14.89 0.90
CA ASP A 149 -13.81 -14.91 -0.05
C ASP A 149 -13.86 -13.62 -0.89
N ALA A 150 -13.59 -12.46 -0.28
CA ALA A 150 -13.48 -11.19 -1.02
C ALA A 150 -12.31 -11.19 -2.02
N PHE A 151 -11.17 -11.84 -1.70
CA PHE A 151 -10.08 -12.03 -2.68
C PHE A 151 -10.48 -12.94 -3.84
N LEU A 152 -11.29 -13.97 -3.59
CA LEU A 152 -11.84 -14.83 -4.64
C LEU A 152 -12.86 -14.07 -5.49
N GLU A 153 -13.71 -13.24 -4.87
CA GLU A 153 -14.65 -12.36 -5.58
C GLU A 153 -13.90 -11.34 -6.45
N LYS A 154 -12.83 -10.71 -5.94
CA LYS A 154 -11.97 -9.82 -6.74
C LYS A 154 -11.39 -10.52 -7.97
N ALA A 155 -10.95 -11.77 -7.81
CA ALA A 155 -10.45 -12.58 -8.92
C ALA A 155 -11.55 -12.88 -9.96
N TYR A 156 -12.76 -13.20 -9.51
CA TYR A 156 -13.94 -13.40 -10.35
C TYR A 156 -14.35 -12.12 -11.10
N THR A 157 -14.46 -10.99 -10.39
CA THR A 157 -14.78 -9.68 -10.96
C THR A 157 -13.80 -9.28 -12.04
N LYS A 158 -12.49 -9.53 -11.84
CA LYS A 158 -11.46 -9.32 -12.87
C LYS A 158 -11.77 -10.09 -14.17
N LEU A 159 -12.14 -11.37 -14.07
CA LEU A 159 -12.50 -12.19 -15.23
C LEU A 159 -13.76 -11.66 -15.94
N LYS A 160 -14.74 -11.21 -15.17
CA LYS A 160 -16.02 -10.66 -15.67
C LYS A 160 -15.87 -9.30 -16.34
N LEU A 161 -14.89 -8.49 -15.93
CA LEU A 161 -14.61 -7.20 -16.56
C LEU A 161 -13.74 -7.33 -17.83
N GLN A 162 -12.84 -8.32 -17.90
CA GLN A 162 -11.96 -8.51 -19.06
C GLN A 162 -12.61 -9.37 -20.16
N VAL A 163 -13.57 -8.79 -20.87
CA VAL A 163 -14.37 -9.48 -21.90
C VAL A 163 -13.92 -9.15 -23.33
N THR A 164 -14.30 -10.02 -24.28
CA THR A 164 -14.18 -9.73 -25.72
C THR A 164 -15.17 -8.63 -26.14
N PRO A 165 -15.04 -8.06 -27.36
CA PRO A 165 -16.02 -7.10 -27.89
C PRO A 165 -17.47 -7.63 -27.95
N GLU A 166 -17.64 -8.96 -27.99
CA GLU A 166 -18.93 -9.66 -27.93
C GLU A 166 -19.43 -9.89 -26.49
N GLY A 167 -18.70 -9.39 -25.49
CA GLY A 167 -19.07 -9.49 -24.08
C GLY A 167 -18.80 -10.87 -23.44
N ARG A 168 -17.95 -11.70 -24.04
CA ARG A 168 -17.62 -13.06 -23.54
C ARG A 168 -16.31 -13.07 -22.77
N ILE A 169 -16.18 -13.97 -21.78
CA ILE A 169 -14.98 -14.15 -20.96
C ILE A 169 -13.96 -14.99 -21.76
N PRO A 170 -12.79 -14.46 -22.14
CA PRO A 170 -11.78 -15.23 -22.86
C PRO A 170 -11.11 -16.25 -21.93
N LEU A 171 -11.05 -17.52 -22.33
CA LEU A 171 -10.40 -18.56 -21.51
C LEU A 171 -8.91 -18.29 -21.29
N LYS A 172 -8.23 -17.65 -22.25
CA LYS A 172 -6.84 -17.19 -22.08
C LYS A 172 -6.61 -16.39 -20.79
N ASN A 173 -7.61 -15.67 -20.30
CA ASN A 173 -7.53 -14.89 -19.06
C ASN A 173 -7.64 -15.81 -17.82
N ILE A 174 -8.50 -16.83 -17.86
CA ILE A 174 -8.59 -17.86 -16.80
C ILE A 174 -7.26 -18.62 -16.68
N TYR A 175 -6.70 -19.09 -17.79
CA TYR A 175 -5.38 -19.76 -17.80
C TYR A 175 -4.26 -18.85 -17.32
N ARG A 176 -4.33 -17.54 -17.59
CA ARG A 176 -3.33 -16.60 -17.10
C ARG A 176 -3.43 -16.41 -15.59
N LEU A 177 -4.64 -16.36 -15.06
CA LEU A 177 -4.90 -16.21 -13.63
C LEU A 177 -4.49 -17.45 -12.83
N PHE A 178 -4.69 -18.64 -13.39
CA PHE A 178 -4.35 -19.94 -12.80
C PHE A 178 -3.21 -20.62 -13.58
N SER A 179 -2.11 -19.90 -13.79
CA SER A 179 -1.01 -20.32 -14.67
C SER A 179 -0.18 -21.48 -14.15
N ALA A 180 -0.31 -21.83 -12.85
CA ALA A 180 0.49 -22.86 -12.20
C ALA A 180 0.28 -24.27 -12.78
N ASP A 181 -0.96 -24.64 -13.10
CA ASP A 181 -1.29 -25.98 -13.63
C ASP A 181 -2.43 -25.89 -14.66
N ARG A 182 -2.04 -25.84 -15.93
CA ARG A 182 -2.99 -25.66 -17.05
C ARG A 182 -3.90 -26.87 -17.26
N LYS A 183 -3.39 -28.09 -17.05
CA LYS A 183 -4.21 -29.30 -17.20
C LYS A 183 -5.31 -29.33 -16.15
N ARG A 184 -4.98 -28.92 -14.92
CA ARG A 184 -5.99 -28.84 -13.86
C ARG A 184 -7.07 -27.81 -14.14
N VAL A 185 -6.72 -26.68 -14.76
CA VAL A 185 -7.70 -25.69 -15.24
C VAL A 185 -8.62 -26.30 -16.31
N GLU A 186 -8.08 -27.04 -17.27
CA GLU A 186 -8.87 -27.76 -18.29
C GLU A 186 -9.89 -28.71 -17.64
N THR A 187 -9.41 -29.60 -16.76
CA THR A 187 -10.28 -30.57 -16.07
C THR A 187 -11.34 -29.89 -15.20
N ALA A 188 -10.99 -28.79 -14.53
CA ALA A 188 -11.95 -28.05 -13.69
C ALA A 188 -13.03 -27.34 -14.51
N LEU A 189 -12.68 -26.83 -15.70
CA LEU A 189 -13.66 -26.24 -16.64
C LEU A 189 -14.61 -27.31 -17.19
N GLU A 190 -14.07 -28.47 -17.59
CA GLU A 190 -14.85 -29.61 -18.08
C GLU A 190 -15.83 -30.13 -17.02
N ALA A 191 -15.39 -30.22 -15.76
CA ALA A 191 -16.25 -30.59 -14.64
C ALA A 191 -17.42 -29.61 -14.43
N CYS A 192 -17.28 -28.36 -14.86
CA CYS A 192 -18.33 -27.34 -14.85
C CYS A 192 -19.18 -27.32 -16.14
N SER A 193 -18.96 -28.26 -17.06
CA SER A 193 -19.57 -28.26 -18.40
C SER A 193 -19.30 -26.98 -19.20
N LEU A 194 -18.13 -26.36 -18.97
CA LEU A 194 -17.67 -25.18 -19.69
C LEU A 194 -16.70 -25.59 -20.81
N PRO A 195 -16.54 -24.76 -21.87
CA PRO A 195 -15.43 -24.89 -22.81
C PRO A 195 -14.10 -24.96 -22.06
N SER A 196 -13.12 -25.71 -22.60
CA SER A 196 -11.79 -25.90 -22.00
C SER A 196 -10.63 -25.54 -22.94
N SER A 197 -10.88 -25.23 -24.21
CA SER A 197 -9.78 -24.80 -25.09
C SER A 197 -9.35 -23.37 -24.78
N ARG A 198 -8.04 -23.12 -24.69
CA ARG A 198 -7.47 -21.80 -24.34
C ARG A 198 -8.00 -20.63 -25.17
N ASN A 199 -8.33 -20.88 -26.44
CA ASN A 199 -8.78 -19.85 -27.38
C ASN A 199 -10.31 -19.65 -27.36
N ASP A 200 -11.05 -20.44 -26.59
CA ASP A 200 -12.50 -20.31 -26.47
C ASP A 200 -12.86 -19.12 -25.57
N SER A 201 -14.16 -18.86 -25.48
CA SER A 201 -14.74 -17.89 -24.55
C SER A 201 -16.08 -18.34 -23.99
N ILE A 202 -16.39 -17.91 -22.76
CA ILE A 202 -17.61 -18.27 -22.03
C ILE A 202 -18.58 -17.08 -22.04
N PRO A 203 -19.88 -17.25 -22.35
CA PRO A 203 -20.88 -16.23 -22.10
C PRO A 203 -20.91 -15.84 -20.64
N GLN A 204 -20.99 -14.55 -20.34
CA GLN A 204 -20.91 -14.07 -18.97
C GLN A 204 -21.97 -14.66 -18.03
N ASP A 205 -23.16 -14.94 -18.56
CA ASP A 205 -24.29 -15.51 -17.80
C ASP A 205 -24.07 -16.98 -17.45
N ASP A 206 -23.22 -17.69 -18.20
CA ASP A 206 -22.89 -19.10 -17.95
C ASP A 206 -21.81 -19.25 -16.86
N PHE A 207 -21.10 -18.17 -16.54
CA PHE A 207 -20.06 -18.16 -15.51
C PHE A 207 -20.55 -17.42 -14.26
N THR A 208 -21.57 -17.96 -13.59
CA THR A 208 -22.14 -17.38 -12.36
C THR A 208 -21.20 -17.55 -11.15
N PRO A 209 -21.41 -16.85 -10.03
CA PRO A 209 -20.65 -17.07 -8.80
C PRO A 209 -20.68 -18.52 -8.30
N GLU A 210 -21.81 -19.22 -8.47
CA GLU A 210 -21.96 -20.62 -8.11
C GLU A 210 -21.10 -21.51 -9.01
N VAL A 211 -21.13 -21.29 -10.31
CA VAL A 211 -20.28 -22.02 -11.27
C VAL A 211 -18.80 -21.75 -10.99
N TYR A 212 -18.43 -20.50 -10.66
CA TYR A 212 -17.06 -20.15 -10.27
C TYR A 212 -16.61 -20.90 -9.01
N ARG A 213 -17.48 -21.04 -8.00
CA ARG A 213 -17.17 -21.83 -6.79
C ARG A 213 -16.97 -23.31 -7.11
N VAL A 214 -17.84 -23.90 -7.95
CA VAL A 214 -17.68 -25.30 -8.41
C VAL A 214 -16.36 -25.46 -9.16
N PHE A 215 -16.02 -24.50 -10.03
CA PHE A 215 -14.74 -24.47 -10.73
C PHE A 215 -13.56 -24.45 -9.75
N LEU A 216 -13.58 -23.57 -8.74
CA LEU A 216 -12.52 -23.50 -7.73
C LEU A 216 -12.40 -24.78 -6.91
N ASN A 217 -13.51 -25.42 -6.53
CA ASN A 217 -13.50 -26.68 -5.78
C ASN A 217 -12.89 -27.83 -6.58
N ASN A 218 -13.11 -27.87 -7.90
CA ASN A 218 -12.47 -28.86 -8.78
C ASN A 218 -11.00 -28.51 -9.06
N LEU A 219 -10.68 -27.22 -9.15
CA LEU A 219 -9.31 -26.75 -9.39
C LEU A 219 -8.41 -26.95 -8.15
N CYS A 220 -8.95 -26.77 -6.96
CA CYS A 220 -8.22 -26.84 -5.70
C CYS A 220 -9.05 -27.53 -4.61
N PRO A 221 -9.16 -28.87 -4.64
CA PRO A 221 -9.81 -29.64 -3.58
C PRO A 221 -9.15 -29.38 -2.22
N ARG A 222 -9.96 -29.37 -1.15
CA ARG A 222 -9.53 -28.99 0.21
C ARG A 222 -9.76 -30.12 1.23
N PRO A 223 -9.09 -31.29 1.10
CA PRO A 223 -9.30 -32.45 1.98
C PRO A 223 -8.99 -32.17 3.45
N GLU A 224 -8.15 -31.19 3.74
CA GLU A 224 -7.86 -30.74 5.10
C GLU A 224 -9.08 -30.10 5.77
N ILE A 225 -9.98 -29.46 5.02
CA ILE A 225 -11.22 -28.89 5.57
C ILE A 225 -12.18 -30.02 5.95
N ASP A 226 -12.26 -31.08 5.14
CA ASP A 226 -13.05 -32.28 5.47
C ASP A 226 -12.57 -32.93 6.78
N ASN A 227 -11.25 -32.99 6.98
CA ASN A 227 -10.65 -33.53 8.20
C ASN A 227 -11.00 -32.68 9.43
N ILE A 228 -10.87 -31.35 9.34
CA ILE A 228 -11.24 -30.42 10.42
C ILE A 228 -12.74 -30.56 10.71
N PHE A 229 -13.58 -30.53 9.68
CA PHE A 229 -15.03 -30.66 9.83
C PHE A 229 -15.42 -31.96 10.53
N SER A 230 -14.75 -33.08 10.18
CA SER A 230 -14.98 -34.39 10.79
C SER A 230 -14.52 -34.49 12.25
N GLU A 231 -13.51 -33.71 12.67
CA GLU A 231 -13.04 -33.63 14.06
C GLU A 231 -14.12 -33.03 14.98
N PHE A 232 -14.83 -32.00 14.51
CA PHE A 232 -15.88 -31.31 15.28
C PHE A 232 -17.29 -31.88 15.05
N GLY A 233 -17.47 -32.64 13.97
CA GLY A 233 -18.72 -33.30 13.63
C GLY A 233 -18.95 -34.60 14.38
N ALA A 234 -20.21 -35.03 14.44
CA ALA A 234 -20.49 -36.41 14.79
C ALA A 234 -19.96 -37.26 13.62
N LYS A 235 -18.98 -38.15 13.87
CA LYS A 235 -18.21 -39.01 12.92
C LYS A 235 -18.97 -39.71 11.77
N SER A 236 -20.29 -39.53 11.65
CA SER A 236 -21.17 -40.09 10.62
C SER A 236 -22.18 -39.10 10.00
N LYS A 237 -22.31 -37.85 10.50
CA LYS A 237 -23.30 -36.89 10.02
C LYS A 237 -22.68 -35.91 9.00
N PRO A 238 -23.40 -35.55 7.92
CA PRO A 238 -22.89 -34.63 6.90
C PRO A 238 -23.03 -33.14 7.29
N TYR A 239 -23.18 -32.83 8.58
CA TYR A 239 -23.39 -31.47 9.09
C TYR A 239 -22.86 -31.31 10.53
N LEU A 240 -22.54 -30.08 10.92
CA LEU A 240 -22.38 -29.66 12.32
C LEU A 240 -23.69 -29.02 12.81
N THR A 241 -24.04 -29.23 14.08
CA THR A 241 -25.13 -28.49 14.73
C THR A 241 -24.66 -27.09 15.16
N VAL A 242 -25.60 -26.19 15.49
CA VAL A 242 -25.27 -24.87 16.07
C VAL A 242 -24.34 -25.01 17.28
N ASP A 243 -24.60 -25.97 18.17
CA ASP A 243 -23.78 -26.16 19.37
C ASP A 243 -22.35 -26.59 19.02
N GLN A 244 -22.19 -27.50 18.04
CA GLN A 244 -20.87 -27.93 17.57
C GLN A 244 -20.11 -26.79 16.88
N MET A 245 -20.81 -25.96 16.10
CA MET A 245 -20.22 -24.78 15.49
C MET A 245 -19.83 -23.73 16.56
N MET A 246 -20.67 -23.54 17.57
CA MET A 246 -20.39 -22.65 18.70
C MET A 246 -19.16 -23.08 19.48
N ASP A 247 -19.03 -24.38 19.77
CA ASP A 247 -17.86 -24.96 20.41
C ASP A 247 -16.60 -24.76 19.55
N PHE A 248 -16.69 -25.00 18.24
CA PHE A 248 -15.58 -24.74 17.32
C PHE A 248 -15.12 -23.28 17.38
N ILE A 249 -16.06 -22.32 17.31
CA ILE A 249 -15.72 -20.88 17.35
C ILE A 249 -15.09 -20.52 18.70
N ASN A 250 -15.75 -20.87 19.81
CA ASN A 250 -15.36 -20.41 21.14
C ASN A 250 -14.13 -21.15 21.70
N LEU A 251 -13.84 -22.37 21.25
CA LEU A 251 -12.74 -23.17 21.78
C LEU A 251 -11.53 -23.26 20.84
N LYS A 252 -11.72 -23.23 19.52
CA LYS A 252 -10.63 -23.44 18.55
C LYS A 252 -10.27 -22.18 17.78
N GLN A 253 -11.21 -21.30 17.47
CA GLN A 253 -10.93 -20.04 16.79
C GLN A 253 -10.61 -18.89 17.75
N ARG A 254 -11.11 -18.96 19.00
CA ARG A 254 -10.90 -17.91 19.99
C ARG A 254 -9.46 -17.89 20.51
N ASP A 255 -8.84 -16.71 20.54
CA ASP A 255 -7.59 -16.50 21.26
C ASP A 255 -7.83 -16.65 22.79
N PRO A 256 -7.19 -17.63 23.46
CA PRO A 256 -7.43 -17.91 24.88
C PRO A 256 -6.96 -16.77 25.81
N ARG A 257 -6.15 -15.83 25.31
CA ARG A 257 -5.67 -14.67 26.10
C ARG A 257 -6.71 -13.57 26.23
N LEU A 258 -7.75 -13.58 25.40
CA LEU A 258 -8.76 -12.52 25.39
C LEU A 258 -9.65 -12.60 26.63
N ASN A 259 -9.87 -11.46 27.27
CA ASN A 259 -10.74 -11.35 28.43
C ASN A 259 -12.21 -11.61 28.02
N GLU A 260 -12.89 -12.53 28.71
CA GLU A 260 -14.26 -12.96 28.39
C GLU A 260 -15.34 -11.89 28.63
N ILE A 261 -15.05 -10.87 29.43
CA ILE A 261 -16.01 -9.76 29.64
C ILE A 261 -15.90 -8.76 28.49
N LEU A 262 -14.67 -8.44 28.06
CA LEU A 262 -14.43 -7.53 26.94
C LEU A 262 -14.71 -8.18 25.58
N TYR A 263 -14.42 -9.48 25.46
CA TYR A 263 -14.61 -10.29 24.26
C TYR A 263 -15.43 -11.53 24.62
N PRO A 264 -16.75 -11.37 24.79
CA PRO A 264 -17.64 -12.45 25.20
C PRO A 264 -17.67 -13.56 24.16
N PRO A 265 -17.73 -14.84 24.59
CA PRO A 265 -17.94 -15.95 23.68
C PRO A 265 -19.28 -15.80 22.95
N LEU A 266 -19.34 -16.32 21.73
CA LEU A 266 -20.57 -16.28 20.93
C LEU A 266 -21.64 -17.17 21.58
N LYS A 267 -22.88 -16.68 21.57
CA LYS A 267 -24.06 -17.42 22.01
C LYS A 267 -24.72 -18.17 20.85
N GLN A 268 -25.56 -19.13 21.20
CA GLN A 268 -26.26 -19.99 20.24
C GLN A 268 -27.03 -19.18 19.19
N GLU A 269 -27.70 -18.09 19.59
CA GLU A 269 -28.47 -17.24 18.68
C GLU A 269 -27.57 -16.52 17.67
N GLN A 270 -26.35 -16.12 18.07
CA GLN A 270 -25.40 -15.45 17.20
C GLN A 270 -24.79 -16.44 16.21
N VAL A 271 -24.51 -17.68 16.66
CA VAL A 271 -24.00 -18.75 15.78
C VAL A 271 -25.07 -19.17 14.77
N GLN A 272 -26.36 -19.20 15.16
CA GLN A 272 -27.45 -19.44 14.22
C GLN A 272 -27.48 -18.41 13.09
N VAL A 273 -27.26 -17.12 13.38
CA VAL A 273 -27.15 -16.08 12.35
C VAL A 273 -25.97 -16.32 11.40
N LEU A 274 -24.83 -16.80 11.92
CA LEU A 274 -23.68 -17.18 11.07
C LEU A 274 -24.01 -18.36 10.17
N ILE A 275 -24.72 -19.37 10.68
CA ILE A 275 -25.17 -20.51 9.89
C ILE A 275 -26.13 -20.04 8.78
N GLU A 276 -27.08 -19.16 9.09
CA GLU A 276 -27.98 -18.58 8.09
C GLU A 276 -27.26 -17.75 7.02
N LYS A 277 -26.16 -17.09 7.38
CA LYS A 277 -25.33 -16.32 6.45
C LYS A 277 -24.54 -17.23 5.50
N TYR A 278 -23.94 -18.30 6.02
CA TYR A 278 -22.94 -19.09 5.30
C TYR A 278 -23.44 -20.40 4.69
N GLU A 279 -24.49 -21.01 5.24
CA GLU A 279 -25.01 -22.28 4.75
C GLU A 279 -25.82 -22.10 3.46
N PRO A 280 -25.38 -22.69 2.32
CA PRO A 280 -26.12 -22.60 1.06
C PRO A 280 -27.49 -23.30 1.09
N ASN A 281 -27.64 -24.39 1.87
CA ASN A 281 -28.88 -25.12 1.94
C ASN A 281 -29.79 -24.53 3.02
N ASN A 282 -30.77 -23.72 2.59
CA ASN A 282 -31.78 -23.10 3.46
C ASN A 282 -32.52 -24.08 4.40
N SER A 283 -32.65 -25.36 4.02
CA SER A 283 -33.28 -26.38 4.88
C SER A 283 -32.39 -26.78 6.05
N LEU A 284 -31.07 -26.87 5.81
CA LEU A 284 -30.08 -27.12 6.86
C LEU A 284 -29.94 -25.89 7.76
N ALA A 285 -29.83 -24.70 7.16
CA ALA A 285 -29.70 -23.44 7.89
C ALA A 285 -30.83 -23.25 8.91
N LYS A 286 -32.09 -23.46 8.50
CA LYS A 286 -33.27 -23.38 9.38
C LYS A 286 -33.31 -24.41 10.51
N LYS A 287 -32.57 -25.51 10.37
CA LYS A 287 -32.43 -26.55 11.40
C LYS A 287 -31.23 -26.30 12.31
N GLY A 288 -30.52 -25.19 12.13
CA GLY A 288 -29.26 -24.94 12.83
C GLY A 288 -28.20 -25.96 12.47
N GLN A 289 -28.08 -26.26 11.17
CA GLN A 289 -27.12 -27.23 10.64
C GLN A 289 -26.28 -26.56 9.56
N ILE A 290 -24.96 -26.75 9.63
CA ILE A 290 -24.00 -26.25 8.64
C ILE A 290 -23.27 -27.42 7.98
N SER A 291 -23.26 -27.44 6.66
CA SER A 291 -22.56 -28.40 5.81
C SER A 291 -21.07 -28.08 5.71
N VAL A 292 -20.28 -28.96 5.09
CA VAL A 292 -18.87 -28.70 4.79
C VAL A 292 -18.70 -27.46 3.90
N ASP A 293 -19.58 -27.26 2.90
CA ASP A 293 -19.55 -26.07 2.03
C ASP A 293 -19.84 -24.80 2.85
N GLY A 294 -20.89 -24.82 3.68
CA GLY A 294 -21.18 -23.70 4.59
C GLY A 294 -20.02 -23.39 5.54
N PHE A 295 -19.39 -24.42 6.10
CA PHE A 295 -18.24 -24.28 6.99
C PHE A 295 -17.02 -23.69 6.27
N MET A 296 -16.72 -24.14 5.05
CA MET A 296 -15.64 -23.58 4.22
C MET A 296 -15.88 -22.09 3.89
N ARG A 297 -17.14 -21.71 3.64
CA ARG A 297 -17.52 -20.30 3.42
C ARG A 297 -17.32 -19.48 4.69
N TYR A 298 -17.70 -19.99 5.86
CA TYR A 298 -17.40 -19.33 7.14
C TYR A 298 -15.88 -19.12 7.33
N LEU A 299 -15.07 -20.16 7.10
CA LEU A 299 -13.61 -20.07 7.25
C LEU A 299 -12.99 -19.02 6.32
N SER A 300 -13.58 -18.82 5.14
CA SER A 300 -13.12 -17.84 4.16
C SER A 300 -13.76 -16.46 4.33
N GLY A 301 -14.73 -16.34 5.22
CA GLY A 301 -15.56 -15.16 5.43
C GLY A 301 -14.92 -14.10 6.30
N GLU A 302 -15.66 -13.01 6.51
CA GLU A 302 -15.19 -11.82 7.24
C GLU A 302 -15.06 -12.05 8.75
N GLU A 303 -15.92 -12.90 9.33
CA GLU A 303 -15.90 -13.21 10.76
C GLU A 303 -14.73 -14.12 11.18
N ASN A 304 -14.00 -14.69 10.21
CA ASN A 304 -12.84 -15.56 10.45
C ASN A 304 -11.53 -14.94 9.94
N GLY A 305 -11.44 -13.60 9.96
CA GLY A 305 -10.22 -12.87 9.63
C GLY A 305 -9.09 -13.13 10.64
N VAL A 306 -7.85 -13.15 10.15
CA VAL A 306 -6.65 -13.38 11.00
C VAL A 306 -6.41 -12.23 11.97
N VAL A 307 -6.72 -11.01 11.55
CA VAL A 307 -6.59 -9.78 12.35
C VAL A 307 -7.99 -9.20 12.54
N SER A 308 -8.37 -8.90 13.78
CA SER A 308 -9.68 -8.30 14.02
C SER A 308 -9.71 -6.86 13.50
N PRO A 309 -10.83 -6.39 12.92
CA PRO A 309 -10.96 -5.03 12.38
C PRO A 309 -10.63 -3.94 13.41
N GLU A 310 -10.95 -4.15 14.68
CA GLU A 310 -10.66 -3.20 15.75
C GLU A 310 -9.16 -2.97 15.93
N LYS A 311 -8.31 -3.95 15.59
CA LYS A 311 -6.84 -3.83 15.62
C LYS A 311 -6.25 -3.07 14.44
N LEU A 312 -6.99 -2.95 13.35
CA LEU A 312 -6.60 -2.14 12.19
C LEU A 312 -6.93 -0.66 12.43
N ASP A 313 -7.93 -0.39 13.26
CA ASP A 313 -8.36 0.96 13.58
C ASP A 313 -7.42 1.63 14.59
N LEU A 314 -7.48 2.96 14.67
CA LEU A 314 -6.73 3.75 15.64
C LEU A 314 -7.32 3.53 17.05
N ASN A 315 -6.76 2.54 17.76
CA ASN A 315 -7.25 2.08 19.07
C ASN A 315 -6.25 2.29 20.22
N GLU A 316 -5.06 2.82 19.94
CA GLU A 316 -4.03 3.06 20.95
C GLU A 316 -4.25 4.40 21.66
N ASP A 317 -3.76 4.49 22.90
CA ASP A 317 -3.73 5.76 23.61
C ASP A 317 -2.68 6.68 22.97
N MET A 318 -3.13 7.75 22.32
CA MET A 318 -2.27 8.74 21.64
C MET A 318 -1.96 9.97 22.51
N SER A 319 -2.22 9.91 23.82
CA SER A 319 -2.02 11.00 24.78
C SER A 319 -0.75 10.89 25.63
N GLN A 320 0.04 9.82 25.48
CA GLN A 320 1.33 9.68 26.15
C GLN A 320 2.40 10.59 25.51
N PRO A 321 3.51 10.90 26.20
CA PRO A 321 4.61 11.67 25.62
C PRO A 321 5.17 11.02 24.34
N LEU A 322 5.59 11.85 23.37
CA LEU A 322 6.11 11.37 22.07
C LEU A 322 7.22 10.30 22.19
N SER A 323 8.04 10.35 23.24
CA SER A 323 9.10 9.37 23.51
C SER A 323 8.62 7.95 23.84
N HIS A 324 7.31 7.75 24.03
CA HIS A 324 6.74 6.44 24.38
C HIS A 324 6.27 5.63 23.15
N TYR A 325 6.39 6.19 21.94
CA TYR A 325 5.90 5.57 20.71
C TYR A 325 7.06 5.17 19.81
N PHE A 326 6.88 4.04 19.11
CA PHE A 326 7.66 3.76 17.92
C PHE A 326 7.17 4.63 16.78
N ILE A 327 8.07 5.41 16.18
CA ILE A 327 7.74 6.33 15.08
C ILE A 327 8.30 5.75 13.79
N ASN A 328 7.41 5.48 12.83
CA ASN A 328 7.80 5.07 11.48
C ASN A 328 8.70 6.15 10.84
N SER A 329 9.93 5.79 10.51
CA SER A 329 11.00 6.72 10.18
C SER A 329 11.75 6.27 8.92
N SER A 330 12.07 7.23 8.05
CA SER A 330 12.80 7.01 6.80
C SER A 330 14.17 7.68 6.87
N HIS A 331 15.19 6.93 6.48
CA HIS A 331 16.58 7.39 6.36
C HIS A 331 16.91 7.69 4.91
N ASN A 332 17.63 8.78 4.65
CA ASN A 332 17.95 9.30 3.31
C ASN A 332 16.74 9.25 2.36
N THR A 333 15.61 9.81 2.81
CA THR A 333 14.29 9.69 2.19
C THR A 333 14.27 10.02 0.70
N TYR A 334 15.14 10.92 0.25
CA TYR A 334 15.24 11.36 -1.13
C TYR A 334 15.77 10.28 -2.09
N LEU A 335 16.51 9.27 -1.63
CA LEU A 335 17.13 8.26 -2.49
C LEU A 335 16.13 7.19 -2.96
N THR A 336 16.17 6.85 -4.24
CA THR A 336 15.34 5.78 -4.82
C THR A 336 16.06 4.45 -4.95
N ALA A 337 17.39 4.42 -4.78
CA ALA A 337 18.22 3.25 -5.04
C ALA A 337 19.48 3.23 -4.14
N GLY A 338 20.68 3.24 -4.74
CA GLY A 338 21.95 3.11 -4.01
C GLY A 338 22.40 4.40 -3.29
N GLN A 339 23.21 4.23 -2.25
CA GLN A 339 23.78 5.32 -1.45
C GLN A 339 24.89 6.09 -2.18
N LEU A 340 25.69 5.42 -3.02
CA LEU A 340 26.84 6.06 -3.70
C LEU A 340 26.51 6.56 -5.10
N ALA A 341 25.59 5.87 -5.77
CA ALA A 341 25.12 6.20 -7.11
C ALA A 341 23.64 5.81 -7.21
N GLY A 342 22.81 6.77 -7.61
CA GLY A 342 21.36 6.61 -7.63
C GLY A 342 20.65 7.94 -7.87
N ASN A 343 19.37 7.84 -8.19
CA ASN A 343 18.54 9.03 -8.35
C ASN A 343 18.01 9.48 -6.99
N SER A 344 18.00 10.80 -6.80
CA SER A 344 17.22 11.48 -5.78
C SER A 344 15.87 11.90 -6.36
N SER A 345 14.80 11.80 -5.59
CA SER A 345 13.45 12.10 -6.08
C SER A 345 12.60 12.80 -5.02
N VAL A 346 11.96 13.88 -5.43
CA VAL A 346 10.93 14.59 -4.64
C VAL A 346 9.74 13.67 -4.38
N GLU A 347 9.41 12.78 -5.32
CA GLU A 347 8.27 11.88 -5.23
C GLU A 347 8.41 10.87 -4.08
N MET A 348 9.63 10.51 -3.68
CA MET A 348 9.85 9.62 -2.53
C MET A 348 9.29 10.19 -1.23
N TYR A 349 9.39 11.50 -1.01
CA TYR A 349 8.79 12.14 0.17
C TYR A 349 7.27 11.98 0.19
N ARG A 350 6.60 12.10 -0.97
CA ARG A 350 5.16 11.85 -1.08
C ARG A 350 4.84 10.40 -0.72
N GLN A 351 5.53 9.46 -1.36
CA GLN A 351 5.27 8.03 -1.20
C GLN A 351 5.50 7.54 0.24
N VAL A 352 6.58 7.96 0.91
CA VAL A 352 6.81 7.56 2.31
C VAL A 352 5.80 8.18 3.27
N LEU A 353 5.37 9.43 3.05
CA LEU A 353 4.38 10.06 3.92
C LEU A 353 3.01 9.41 3.75
N LEU A 354 2.63 9.07 2.51
CA LEU A 354 1.41 8.35 2.19
C LEU A 354 1.39 6.94 2.80
N SER A 355 2.54 6.26 2.89
CA SER A 355 2.65 4.97 3.59
C SER A 355 2.62 5.07 5.13
N GLY A 356 2.46 6.29 5.67
CA GLY A 356 2.33 6.54 7.11
C GLY A 356 3.66 6.85 7.81
N CYS A 357 4.77 7.05 7.08
CA CYS A 357 6.03 7.50 7.69
C CYS A 357 5.85 8.87 8.34
N ARG A 358 6.37 9.06 9.56
CA ARG A 358 6.23 10.27 10.38
C ARG A 358 7.57 10.95 10.70
N CYS A 359 8.69 10.41 10.25
CA CYS A 359 10.00 11.07 10.31
C CYS A 359 10.74 10.90 8.98
N VAL A 360 11.07 12.01 8.33
CA VAL A 360 11.77 12.02 7.03
C VAL A 360 13.05 12.83 7.11
N GLU A 361 14.04 12.44 6.32
CA GLU A 361 15.39 13.01 6.35
C GLU A 361 15.67 13.88 5.12
N LEU A 362 16.32 15.03 5.36
CA LEU A 362 16.65 16.03 4.34
C LEU A 362 18.13 16.43 4.47
N ASP A 363 18.95 15.92 3.55
CA ASP A 363 20.38 16.25 3.47
C ASP A 363 20.55 17.54 2.68
N CYS A 364 20.62 18.65 3.40
CA CYS A 364 20.54 19.98 2.80
C CYS A 364 21.94 20.48 2.44
N TRP A 365 22.16 20.77 1.17
CA TRP A 365 23.43 21.26 0.63
C TRP A 365 23.27 22.60 -0.06
N LYS A 366 24.39 23.33 -0.17
CA LYS A 366 24.41 24.62 -0.85
C LYS A 366 24.15 24.47 -2.34
N GLY A 367 23.26 25.29 -2.86
CA GLY A 367 23.06 25.44 -4.30
C GLY A 367 24.30 25.98 -4.98
N ARG A 368 24.70 25.36 -6.09
CA ARG A 368 25.84 25.82 -6.92
C ARG A 368 25.43 26.69 -8.10
N THR A 369 24.13 26.88 -8.31
CA THR A 369 23.58 27.71 -9.39
C THR A 369 23.70 29.19 -9.07
N ALA A 370 23.61 30.05 -10.09
CA ALA A 370 23.64 31.51 -9.94
C ALA A 370 22.51 32.06 -9.05
N GLU A 371 21.42 31.31 -8.90
CA GLU A 371 20.25 31.64 -8.10
C GLU A 371 20.39 31.27 -6.61
N GLU A 372 21.47 30.57 -6.26
CA GLU A 372 21.78 30.15 -4.89
C GLU A 372 20.61 29.39 -4.21
N GLU A 373 19.94 28.51 -4.97
CA GLU A 373 18.83 27.68 -4.46
C GLU A 373 19.34 26.47 -3.65
N PRO A 374 18.94 26.28 -2.38
CA PRO A 374 19.33 25.10 -1.61
C PRO A 374 18.85 23.79 -2.27
N VAL A 375 19.68 22.76 -2.19
CA VAL A 375 19.41 21.44 -2.79
C VAL A 375 19.45 20.34 -1.74
N ILE A 376 18.88 19.19 -2.09
CA ILE A 376 18.99 17.94 -1.33
C ILE A 376 19.73 16.89 -2.17
N THR A 377 20.75 16.27 -1.57
CA THR A 377 21.57 15.22 -2.19
C THR A 377 22.42 14.51 -1.15
N HIS A 378 22.97 13.34 -1.50
CA HIS A 378 23.97 12.67 -0.67
C HIS A 378 25.36 13.23 -1.02
N GLY A 379 25.95 13.96 -0.08
CA GLY A 379 27.18 14.71 -0.30
C GLY A 379 28.37 13.87 -0.75
N PHE A 380 29.20 14.42 -1.63
CA PHE A 380 30.43 13.79 -2.13
C PHE A 380 30.21 12.42 -2.82
N THR A 381 29.01 12.18 -3.34
CA THR A 381 28.67 10.96 -4.10
C THR A 381 28.23 11.28 -5.54
N MET A 382 27.79 10.26 -6.29
CA MET A 382 27.25 10.38 -7.65
C MET A 382 25.71 10.41 -7.68
N THR A 383 25.06 10.73 -6.56
CA THR A 383 23.59 10.87 -6.53
C THR A 383 23.13 12.17 -7.17
N THR A 384 21.97 12.16 -7.81
CA THR A 384 21.39 13.39 -8.40
C THR A 384 20.96 14.38 -7.31
N GLU A 385 20.90 15.67 -7.65
CA GLU A 385 20.43 16.72 -6.74
C GLU A 385 18.95 17.05 -7.02
N ILE A 386 18.17 17.34 -5.98
CA ILE A 386 16.77 17.81 -6.10
C ILE A 386 16.57 19.13 -5.36
N SER A 387 15.57 19.92 -5.76
CA SER A 387 15.28 21.22 -5.15
C SER A 387 14.74 21.06 -3.72
N PHE A 388 15.33 21.80 -2.77
CA PHE A 388 14.80 21.85 -1.40
C PHE A 388 13.36 22.37 -1.36
N LYS A 389 13.05 23.40 -2.15
CA LYS A 389 11.72 24.01 -2.20
C LYS A 389 10.67 22.99 -2.64
N GLU A 390 10.94 22.22 -3.70
CA GLU A 390 10.02 21.21 -4.22
C GLU A 390 9.78 20.07 -3.22
N VAL A 391 10.81 19.70 -2.44
CA VAL A 391 10.66 18.73 -1.35
C VAL A 391 9.75 19.27 -0.25
N ILE A 392 9.92 20.53 0.17
CA ILE A 392 9.03 21.15 1.17
C ILE A 392 7.59 21.23 0.67
N GLU A 393 7.36 21.57 -0.60
CA GLU A 393 6.02 21.56 -1.22
C GLU A 393 5.41 20.15 -1.25
N ALA A 394 6.20 19.13 -1.58
CA ALA A 394 5.76 17.74 -1.58
C ALA A 394 5.40 17.22 -0.18
N ILE A 395 6.19 17.59 0.84
CA ILE A 395 5.90 17.26 2.24
C ILE A 395 4.59 17.93 2.66
N ALA A 396 4.42 19.22 2.35
CA ALA A 396 3.20 19.96 2.74
C ALA A 396 1.93 19.36 2.12
N GLU A 397 2.02 18.88 0.88
CA GLU A 397 0.93 18.23 0.15
C GLU A 397 0.50 16.91 0.81
N CYS A 398 1.45 16.05 1.18
CA CYS A 398 1.17 14.67 1.59
C CYS A 398 1.19 14.45 3.11
N ALA A 399 1.70 15.42 3.88
CA ALA A 399 1.96 15.32 5.32
C ALA A 399 0.83 14.63 6.09
N PHE A 400 -0.40 15.10 5.90
CA PHE A 400 -1.53 14.67 6.73
C PHE A 400 -2.62 13.92 5.95
N LYS A 401 -2.32 13.42 4.74
CA LYS A 401 -3.32 12.72 3.90
C LYS A 401 -3.75 11.38 4.49
N THR A 402 -2.82 10.62 5.08
CA THR A 402 -3.09 9.27 5.63
C THR A 402 -2.94 9.18 7.14
N SER A 403 -2.45 10.23 7.80
CA SER A 403 -2.32 10.28 9.26
C SER A 403 -2.35 11.72 9.77
N PRO A 404 -3.14 12.04 10.80
CA PRO A 404 -3.19 13.38 11.38
C PRO A 404 -2.03 13.67 12.36
N PHE A 405 -1.24 12.66 12.71
CA PHE A 405 -0.18 12.75 13.72
C PHE A 405 1.07 13.50 13.20
N PRO A 406 1.87 14.07 14.12
CA PRO A 406 2.96 14.97 13.75
C PRO A 406 4.01 14.35 12.84
N ILE A 407 4.66 15.20 12.05
CA ILE A 407 5.81 14.84 11.22
C ILE A 407 7.08 15.49 11.76
N LEU A 408 8.15 14.71 11.80
CA LEU A 408 9.50 15.17 12.15
C LEU A 408 10.34 15.28 10.88
N LEU A 409 10.92 16.45 10.65
CA LEU A 409 11.87 16.68 9.58
C LEU A 409 13.29 16.65 10.17
N SER A 410 14.04 15.60 9.87
CA SER A 410 15.44 15.45 10.26
C SER A 410 16.33 16.16 9.24
N PHE A 411 16.81 17.35 9.59
CA PHE A 411 17.71 18.12 8.72
C PHE A 411 19.16 17.70 8.98
N GLU A 412 19.80 17.12 7.99
CA GLU A 412 21.26 17.03 7.92
C GLU A 412 21.78 18.28 7.17
N ASN A 413 22.05 19.35 7.93
CA ASN A 413 22.31 20.66 7.35
C ASN A 413 23.81 20.90 7.08
N HIS A 414 24.18 20.92 5.80
CA HIS A 414 25.52 21.28 5.28
C HIS A 414 25.55 22.65 4.58
N VAL A 415 24.44 23.39 4.61
CA VAL A 415 24.37 24.74 4.02
C VAL A 415 25.16 25.70 4.91
N ASP A 416 26.34 26.12 4.48
CA ASP A 416 27.24 27.04 5.19
C ASP A 416 26.89 28.53 4.98
N SER A 417 26.05 28.85 4.00
CA SER A 417 25.62 30.21 3.66
C SER A 417 24.43 30.68 4.51
N PRO A 418 24.55 31.76 5.31
CA PRO A 418 23.44 32.32 6.06
C PRO A 418 22.26 32.76 5.18
N LYS A 419 22.55 33.23 3.96
CA LYS A 419 21.53 33.65 2.98
C LYS A 419 20.68 32.45 2.54
N GLN A 420 21.32 31.32 2.23
CA GLN A 420 20.61 30.10 1.84
C GLN A 420 19.88 29.46 3.02
N GLN A 421 20.46 29.47 4.23
CA GLN A 421 19.75 29.01 5.44
C GLN A 421 18.49 29.85 5.73
N ALA A 422 18.57 31.18 5.56
CA ALA A 422 17.41 32.06 5.71
C ALA A 422 16.30 31.71 4.70
N LYS A 423 16.69 31.41 3.45
CA LYS A 423 15.79 30.98 2.38
C LYS A 423 15.11 29.64 2.69
N MET A 424 15.86 28.66 3.21
CA MET A 424 15.27 27.39 3.69
C MET A 424 14.22 27.62 4.78
N ALA A 425 14.55 28.47 5.77
CA ALA A 425 13.63 28.79 6.85
C ALA A 425 12.38 29.55 6.34
N GLU A 426 12.54 30.45 5.36
CA GLU A 426 11.44 31.13 4.70
C GLU A 426 10.53 30.16 3.95
N TYR A 427 11.08 29.21 3.19
CA TYR A 427 10.30 28.17 2.53
C TYR A 427 9.50 27.33 3.52
N CYS A 428 10.12 26.86 4.61
CA CYS A 428 9.38 26.14 5.65
C CYS A 428 8.23 26.98 6.21
N ARG A 429 8.46 28.27 6.54
CA ARG A 429 7.41 29.14 7.10
C ARG A 429 6.28 29.39 6.09
N LEU A 430 6.61 29.73 4.85
CA LEU A 430 5.64 30.10 3.83
C LEU A 430 4.80 28.90 3.39
N ILE A 431 5.43 27.74 3.19
CA ILE A 431 4.78 26.58 2.58
C ILE A 431 4.03 25.77 3.63
N PHE A 432 4.62 25.53 4.81
CA PHE A 432 3.92 24.79 5.87
C PHE A 432 2.92 25.66 6.64
N GLY A 433 3.10 26.99 6.67
CA GLY A 433 2.20 27.90 7.37
C GLY A 433 1.95 27.47 8.82
N ASP A 434 0.68 27.39 9.21
CA ASP A 434 0.24 27.03 10.57
C ASP A 434 0.60 25.60 10.98
N ALA A 435 0.90 24.71 10.03
CA ALA A 435 1.36 23.37 10.34
C ALA A 435 2.77 23.37 10.94
N LEU A 436 3.61 24.36 10.63
CA LEU A 436 4.96 24.45 11.20
C LEU A 436 4.89 24.86 12.68
N LEU A 437 5.37 23.99 13.57
CA LEU A 437 5.50 24.32 14.98
C LEU A 437 6.70 25.25 15.19
N MET A 438 6.44 26.55 15.29
CA MET A 438 7.48 27.58 15.44
C MET A 438 7.89 27.83 16.90
N GLU A 439 6.92 27.80 17.81
CA GLU A 439 7.12 28.05 19.24
C GLU A 439 6.69 26.82 20.07
N PRO A 440 7.29 26.60 21.26
CA PRO A 440 6.84 25.57 22.18
C PRO A 440 5.36 25.76 22.55
N LEU A 441 4.65 24.65 22.76
CA LEU A 441 3.29 24.70 23.29
C LEU A 441 3.32 25.21 24.74
N GLU A 442 2.36 26.05 25.13
CA GLU A 442 2.32 26.67 26.47
C GLU A 442 2.35 25.64 27.61
N LYS A 443 1.69 24.48 27.42
CA LYS A 443 1.66 23.37 28.39
C LYS A 443 3.00 22.64 28.51
N TYR A 444 3.89 22.78 27.53
CA TYR A 444 5.15 22.04 27.41
C TYR A 444 6.32 23.01 27.17
N PRO A 445 6.64 23.88 28.16
CA PRO A 445 7.79 24.76 28.05
C PRO A 445 9.10 23.95 27.96
N LEU A 446 10.13 24.53 27.35
CA LEU A 446 11.43 23.87 27.13
C LEU A 446 12.33 23.88 28.38
N ASP A 447 11.77 23.46 29.52
CA ASP A 447 12.46 23.38 30.79
C ASP A 447 12.85 21.94 31.14
N SER A 448 13.90 21.77 31.94
CA SER A 448 14.36 20.45 32.37
C SER A 448 13.28 19.74 33.20
N GLY A 449 13.03 18.47 32.90
CA GLY A 449 12.02 17.65 33.59
C GLY A 449 10.61 17.77 33.02
N VAL A 450 10.35 18.68 32.07
CA VAL A 450 9.07 18.75 31.35
C VAL A 450 9.05 17.64 30.28
N PRO A 451 8.00 16.79 30.23
CA PRO A 451 7.90 15.74 29.22
C PRO A 451 7.62 16.31 27.83
N LEU A 452 7.91 15.51 26.79
CA LEU A 452 7.50 15.86 25.43
C LEU A 452 5.96 15.89 25.31
N PRO A 453 5.39 16.77 24.45
CA PRO A 453 3.97 16.71 24.11
C PRO A 453 3.58 15.35 23.54
N SER A 454 2.30 15.02 23.62
CA SER A 454 1.77 13.80 23.01
C SER A 454 1.58 13.93 21.49
N PRO A 455 1.49 12.82 20.74
CA PRO A 455 1.04 12.87 19.35
C PRO A 455 -0.29 13.60 19.17
N MET A 456 -1.22 13.45 20.12
CA MET A 456 -2.51 14.14 20.11
C MET A 456 -2.38 15.66 20.27
N ASP A 457 -1.51 16.14 21.16
CA ASP A 457 -1.25 17.59 21.32
C ASP A 457 -0.59 18.20 20.07
N LEU A 458 0.07 17.39 19.26
CA LEU A 458 0.83 17.78 18.08
C LEU A 458 0.14 17.40 16.76
N MET A 459 -1.16 17.09 16.77
CA MET A 459 -1.89 16.79 15.54
C MET A 459 -1.76 17.93 14.51
N TYR A 460 -1.53 17.55 13.26
CA TYR A 460 -1.32 18.43 12.12
C TYR A 460 -0.11 19.37 12.27
N LYS A 461 0.87 19.02 13.12
CA LYS A 461 2.12 19.78 13.28
C LYS A 461 3.32 19.14 12.61
N ILE A 462 4.18 19.98 12.07
CA ILE A 462 5.48 19.65 11.47
C ILE A 462 6.57 20.22 12.39
N LEU A 463 7.47 19.35 12.84
CA LEU A 463 8.56 19.66 13.74
C LEU A 463 9.89 19.59 12.99
N VAL A 464 10.75 20.57 13.19
CA VAL A 464 12.09 20.61 12.58
C VAL A 464 13.14 20.17 13.60
N LYS A 465 13.81 19.05 13.31
CA LYS A 465 15.00 18.59 14.02
C LYS A 465 16.23 19.15 13.29
N ASN A 466 16.84 20.19 13.85
CA ASN A 466 18.08 20.79 13.34
C ASN A 466 18.92 21.34 14.51
N LYS A 467 20.19 21.70 14.24
CA LYS A 467 21.08 22.33 15.21
C LYS A 467 20.49 23.66 15.70
N LYS A 468 20.28 23.79 17.01
CA LYS A 468 19.87 25.03 17.68
C LYS A 468 21.08 25.69 18.35
N LYS A 469 21.30 26.98 18.11
CA LYS A 469 22.29 27.74 18.89
C LYS A 469 21.77 27.89 20.32
N SER A 470 22.55 27.50 21.33
CA SER A 470 22.16 27.74 22.72
C SER A 470 22.14 29.25 22.98
N HIS A 471 20.99 29.81 23.33
CA HIS A 471 20.98 31.09 24.03
C HIS A 471 21.58 30.83 25.41
N LYS A 472 22.89 31.07 25.56
CA LYS A 472 23.41 31.35 26.89
C LYS A 472 22.74 32.63 27.33
N SER A 473 21.88 32.54 28.34
CA SER A 473 21.43 33.70 29.12
C SER A 473 22.68 34.52 29.46
N SER A 474 22.77 35.70 28.89
CA SER A 474 23.86 36.64 29.14
C SER A 474 23.67 37.25 30.52
N GLU A 475 23.91 36.46 31.57
CA GLU A 475 24.22 36.98 32.89
C GLU A 475 25.59 36.46 33.31
N GLY A 476 26.55 37.39 33.31
CA GLY A 476 27.76 37.32 34.12
C GLY A 476 28.86 36.37 33.67
N SER A 477 29.71 36.80 32.74
CA SER A 477 31.17 36.74 32.97
C SER A 477 31.95 37.59 31.98
N ASN A 478 32.22 38.83 32.37
CA ASN A 478 33.34 39.59 31.85
C ASN A 478 34.62 39.15 32.57
N LYS A 479 35.55 38.52 31.84
CA LYS A 479 37.02 38.33 32.04
C LYS A 479 37.39 36.95 31.48
N LYS A 480 38.33 36.75 30.55
CA LYS A 480 39.45 37.52 30.01
C LYS A 480 39.74 37.01 28.59
N LYS A 481 40.23 37.90 27.73
CA LYS A 481 40.89 37.61 26.43
C LYS A 481 42.35 37.13 26.64
N LEU A 482 42.88 36.53 25.56
CA LEU A 482 44.27 36.18 25.18
C LEU A 482 44.62 34.72 25.48
N SER A 483 44.97 33.88 24.50
CA SER A 483 45.93 34.12 23.39
C SER A 483 45.55 33.48 22.04
N GLU A 484 45.92 34.16 20.96
CA GLU A 484 46.03 33.65 19.58
C GLU A 484 47.22 32.68 19.44
N GLN A 485 47.10 31.63 18.62
CA GLN A 485 47.86 31.49 17.36
C GLN A 485 47.56 30.16 16.65
N ALA A 486 47.61 30.24 15.33
CA ALA A 486 47.25 29.23 14.35
C ALA A 486 48.33 28.15 14.12
N SER A 487 47.90 26.95 13.74
CA SER A 487 48.49 26.18 12.64
C SER A 487 47.72 24.88 12.38
N ASN A 488 47.28 24.70 11.13
CA ASN A 488 46.82 23.42 10.56
C ASN A 488 47.92 22.36 10.61
N THR A 489 47.57 21.10 10.90
CA THR A 489 47.73 19.89 10.02
C THR A 489 47.70 18.59 10.84
N TYR A 490 47.22 17.52 10.18
CA TYR A 490 47.15 16.09 10.57
C TYR A 490 46.02 15.72 11.56
N SER A 491 45.32 14.59 11.43
CA SER A 491 45.01 13.63 10.36
C SER A 491 44.08 12.60 11.00
N ASP A 492 43.08 12.17 10.24
CA ASP A 492 42.45 10.84 10.20
C ASP A 492 42.77 9.82 11.32
N SER A 493 41.74 9.39 12.05
CA SER A 493 41.65 8.03 12.60
C SER A 493 40.20 7.73 12.97
N SER A 494 39.53 6.99 12.09
CA SER A 494 38.33 6.22 12.39
C SER A 494 38.75 4.88 12.99
N SER A 495 38.31 4.60 14.23
CA SER A 495 38.43 3.28 14.84
C SER A 495 37.25 2.41 14.40
N VAL A 496 37.52 1.49 13.49
CA VAL A 496 36.63 0.42 13.06
C VAL A 496 36.63 -0.66 14.14
N PHE A 497 35.45 -1.05 14.64
CA PHE A 497 35.25 -2.31 15.35
C PHE A 497 34.46 -3.24 14.42
N GLU A 498 35.08 -4.36 14.03
CA GLU A 498 34.42 -5.48 13.33
C GLU A 498 33.74 -6.43 14.34
N PRO A 499 32.70 -7.17 13.90
CA PRO A 499 32.40 -8.49 14.41
C PRO A 499 32.76 -9.60 13.39
N SER A 500 33.25 -10.71 13.93
CA SER A 500 33.82 -11.87 13.25
C SER A 500 32.85 -12.70 12.40
N SER A 501 33.36 -13.32 11.33
CA SER A 501 32.73 -14.44 10.59
C SER A 501 33.63 -15.69 10.64
N PRO A 502 33.08 -16.92 10.58
CA PRO A 502 33.87 -18.15 10.61
C PRO A 502 34.34 -18.57 9.21
N GLY A 503 35.53 -19.20 9.18
CA GLY A 503 36.37 -19.41 8.01
C GLY A 503 35.96 -20.52 7.02
N ALA A 504 36.49 -20.37 5.81
CA ALA A 504 36.53 -21.36 4.75
C ALA A 504 37.95 -21.95 4.66
N GLY A 505 38.02 -23.29 4.60
CA GLY A 505 39.24 -24.04 4.37
C GLY A 505 39.62 -24.08 2.89
N GLU A 506 40.92 -24.26 2.68
CA GLU A 506 41.72 -24.14 1.47
C GLU A 506 41.35 -25.14 0.36
N ALA A 507 41.54 -24.73 -0.89
CA ALA A 507 41.52 -25.59 -2.07
C ALA A 507 42.90 -25.52 -2.75
N ASP A 508 43.60 -26.65 -2.75
CA ASP A 508 44.83 -26.87 -3.49
C ASP A 508 44.54 -27.09 -4.98
N THR A 509 45.40 -26.51 -5.81
CA THR A 509 45.55 -26.78 -7.25
C THR A 509 46.47 -27.96 -7.46
N GLU A 510 46.10 -28.90 -8.35
CA GLU A 510 47.07 -29.65 -9.16
C GLU A 510 46.41 -30.17 -10.46
N SER A 511 47.25 -30.27 -11.49
CA SER A 511 47.00 -30.62 -12.89
C SER A 511 46.71 -32.11 -13.10
N ASP A 512 46.12 -32.47 -14.24
CA ASP A 512 46.77 -33.32 -15.26
C ASP A 512 45.82 -33.64 -16.43
N ASP A 513 46.36 -33.51 -17.64
CA ASP A 513 45.88 -34.09 -18.88
C ASP A 513 46.05 -35.62 -18.84
N ASP A 514 45.14 -36.38 -19.45
CA ASP A 514 45.50 -37.53 -20.32
C ASP A 514 44.25 -38.08 -21.04
N ASP A 515 44.40 -38.24 -22.36
CA ASP A 515 43.55 -38.95 -23.29
C ASP A 515 43.57 -40.48 -23.03
N ASP A 516 42.46 -41.18 -23.28
CA ASP A 516 42.41 -42.24 -24.32
C ASP A 516 41.05 -42.96 -24.39
N ASP A 517 40.75 -43.34 -25.63
CA ASP A 517 39.56 -43.95 -26.22
C ASP A 517 39.04 -45.26 -25.59
N ASP A 518 37.73 -45.54 -25.72
CA ASP A 518 37.31 -46.73 -26.49
C ASP A 518 35.83 -46.73 -26.94
N ASP A 519 35.66 -47.28 -28.14
CA ASP A 519 34.47 -47.40 -28.98
C ASP A 519 33.37 -48.35 -28.44
N CYS A 520 32.09 -48.05 -28.70
CA CYS A 520 31.25 -48.93 -29.53
C CYS A 520 29.81 -48.42 -29.77
N LYS A 521 29.41 -48.57 -31.04
CA LYS A 521 28.12 -48.25 -31.66
C LYS A 521 27.06 -49.36 -31.51
N LYS A 522 25.79 -48.90 -31.59
CA LYS A 522 24.58 -49.53 -32.22
C LYS A 522 24.04 -50.83 -31.61
N SER A 523 22.73 -50.84 -31.32
CA SER A 523 21.70 -51.32 -32.27
C SER A 523 20.27 -51.17 -31.72
N SER A 524 19.34 -51.17 -32.66
CA SER A 524 17.88 -51.06 -32.60
C SER A 524 17.13 -52.30 -32.10
N MET A 525 15.83 -52.09 -31.86
CA MET A 525 14.67 -52.90 -32.28
C MET A 525 14.01 -53.86 -31.26
N ASP A 526 12.71 -53.56 -31.06
CA ASP A 526 11.51 -54.41 -30.99
C ASP A 526 11.21 -55.41 -29.85
N GLU A 527 9.96 -55.23 -29.37
CA GLU A 527 8.93 -56.18 -28.91
C GLU A 527 9.27 -57.33 -27.93
N VAL A 528 8.48 -57.45 -26.85
CA VAL A 528 7.34 -58.40 -26.69
C VAL A 528 6.91 -58.36 -25.21
N GLY A 529 5.60 -58.56 -24.99
CA GLY A 529 4.86 -58.41 -23.73
C GLY A 529 5.28 -59.27 -22.54
N VAL A 530 4.77 -58.91 -21.36
CA VAL A 530 3.54 -59.49 -20.75
C VAL A 530 2.81 -58.38 -20.01
#